data_AF-A0A953XQZ7-F1
#
_entry.id   AF-A0A953XQZ7-F1
#
_cell.length_a   1.000
_cell.length_b   1.000
_cell.length_c   1.000
_cell.angle_alpha   90.00
_cell.angle_beta   90.00
_cell.angle_gamma   90.00
#
_symmetry.space_group_name_H-M   'P 1'
#
loop_
_entity.id
_entity.type
_entity.pdbx_description
1 polymer ?
#
loop_
_entity_poly.entity_id
_entity_poly.type
_entity_poly.pdbx_seq_one_letter_code
_entity_poly.pdbx_strand_id
1 'polypeptide(L)' 'MKTGKDCPKCGGGRIFHSPTITDRNEGWDKNLALQVKGLIFKRGVGELEAFVCAGCGYTELYVSDIEALRHEVES' A
#
# COMPACT_ATOMS: atom_id res chain seq x y z
N MET A 1 0.58 8.71 3.27
CA MET A 1 0.92 8.20 4.62
C MET A 1 -0.19 8.57 5.61
N LYS A 2 -0.54 7.67 6.53
CA LYS A 2 -1.56 7.92 7.56
C LYS A 2 -1.08 8.97 8.57
N THR A 3 -1.92 9.96 8.85
CA THR A 3 -1.59 11.07 9.78
C THR A 3 -2.27 10.95 11.15
N GLY A 4 -3.40 10.23 11.23
CA GLY A 4 -4.16 10.03 12.47
C GLY A 4 -3.83 8.70 13.17
N LYS A 5 -3.92 8.65 14.50
CA LYS A 5 -3.70 7.44 15.30
C LYS A 5 -4.96 6.57 15.46
N ASP A 6 -6.13 7.16 15.22
CA ASP A 6 -7.40 6.50 15.42
C ASP A 6 -7.93 5.83 14.14
N CYS A 7 -8.76 4.81 14.34
CA CYS A 7 -9.48 4.19 13.25
C CYS A 7 -10.64 5.09 12.79
N PRO A 8 -10.69 5.52 11.51
CA PRO A 8 -11.76 6.39 11.03
C PRO A 8 -13.12 5.67 10.93
N LYS A 9 -13.14 4.33 11.00
CA LYS A 9 -14.36 3.53 10.88
C LYS A 9 -15.08 3.28 12.21
N CYS A 10 -14.35 2.85 13.25
CA CYS A 10 -14.95 2.51 14.55
C CYS A 10 -14.56 3.45 15.69
N GLY A 11 -13.77 4.50 15.41
CA GLY A 11 -13.40 5.52 16.40
C GLY A 11 -12.47 5.05 17.51
N GLY A 12 -11.98 3.80 17.46
CA GLY A 12 -11.12 3.23 18.50
C GLY A 12 -10.45 1.92 18.09
N GLY A 13 -9.29 1.65 18.69
CA GLY A 13 -8.48 0.45 18.45
C GLY A 13 -7.07 0.79 18.00
N ARG A 14 -6.07 0.06 18.51
CA ARG A 14 -4.66 0.19 18.09
C ARG A 14 -4.56 -0.02 16.57
N ILE A 15 -3.78 0.82 15.89
CA ILE A 15 -3.45 0.65 14.47
C ILE A 15 -2.14 -0.12 14.37
N PHE A 16 -2.14 -1.21 13.60
CA PHE A 16 -0.93 -1.90 13.17
C PHE A 16 -0.44 -1.30 11.86
N HIS A 17 0.87 -1.05 11.79
CA HIS A 17 1.54 -0.62 10.56
C HIS A 17 2.32 -1.80 10.00
N SER A 18 2.07 -2.14 8.73
CA SER A 18 2.83 -3.11 7.96
C SER A 18 3.56 -2.34 6.86
N PRO A 19 4.90 -2.17 6.96
CA PRO A 19 5.66 -1.39 5.98
C PRO A 19 5.73 -2.07 4.61
N THR A 20 5.50 -3.39 4.56
CA THR A 20 5.35 -4.17 3.34
C THR A 20 4.11 -5.06 3.45
N ILE A 21 3.54 -5.44 2.31
CA ILE A 21 2.46 -6.42 2.20
C ILE A 21 2.98 -7.54 1.31
N THR A 22 2.97 -8.78 1.79
CA THR A 22 3.45 -9.92 1.03
C THR A 22 2.31 -10.55 0.22
N ASP A 23 2.45 -10.57 -1.09
CA ASP A 23 1.69 -11.45 -1.98
C ASP A 23 2.30 -12.85 -1.91
N ARG A 24 1.63 -13.73 -1.19
CA ARG A 24 2.08 -15.11 -0.95
C ARG A 24 1.55 -16.00 -2.07
N ASN A 25 2.44 -16.51 -2.90
CA ASN A 25 2.12 -17.48 -3.95
C ASN A 25 2.94 -18.77 -3.77
N GLU A 26 2.54 -19.87 -4.41
CA GLU A 26 3.29 -21.12 -4.36
C GLU A 26 4.67 -20.93 -5.03
N GLY A 27 5.71 -20.82 -4.21
CA GLY A 27 7.12 -20.81 -4.64
C GLY A 27 7.86 -19.49 -4.44
N TRP A 28 7.18 -18.35 -4.26
CA TRP A 28 7.83 -17.05 -4.08
C TRP A 28 6.92 -16.07 -3.33
N ASP A 29 7.53 -15.31 -2.42
CA ASP A 29 6.91 -14.15 -1.77
C ASP A 29 7.38 -12.88 -2.48
N LYS A 30 6.44 -12.02 -2.90
CA LYS A 30 6.75 -10.69 -3.43
C LYS A 30 6.00 -9.61 -2.65
N ASN A 31 6.54 -8.40 -2.65
CA ASN A 31 5.80 -7.25 -2.14
C ASN A 31 4.64 -6.92 -3.09
N LEU A 32 3.46 -6.69 -2.51
CA LEU A 32 2.30 -6.21 -3.24
C LEU A 32 2.57 -4.76 -3.70
N ALA A 33 2.31 -4.50 -4.97
CA ALA A 33 2.56 -3.20 -5.58
C ALA A 33 1.33 -2.69 -6.34
N LEU A 34 1.16 -1.36 -6.33
CA LEU A 34 0.20 -0.68 -7.17
C LEU A 34 0.85 -0.35 -8.52
N GLN A 35 0.30 -0.92 -9.58
CA GLN A 35 0.59 -0.49 -10.94
C GLN A 35 -0.49 0.49 -11.39
N VAL A 36 -0.10 1.73 -11.71
CA VAL A 36 -1.00 2.67 -12.35
C VAL A 36 -0.79 2.54 -13.87
N LYS A 37 -1.86 2.57 -14.67
CA LYS A 37 -1.77 2.65 -16.14
C LYS A 37 -2.22 4.04 -16.59
N GLY A 38 -1.49 4.66 -17.52
CA GLY A 38 -1.87 5.94 -18.13
C GLY A 38 -2.58 5.71 -19.47
N LEU A 39 -3.47 6.64 -19.86
CA LEU A 39 -4.11 6.65 -21.19
C LEU A 39 -3.14 7.05 -22.31
N ILE A 40 -2.08 7.81 -22.00
CA ILE A 40 -1.12 8.38 -22.96
C ILE A 40 0.35 8.05 -22.61
N PHE A 41 0.68 7.76 -21.35
CA PHE A 41 2.05 7.45 -20.89
C PHE A 41 2.11 6.10 -20.16
N LYS A 42 3.26 5.41 -20.26
CA LYS A 42 3.60 4.29 -19.36
C LYS A 42 3.66 4.83 -17.93
N ARG A 43 3.05 4.13 -16.97
CA ARG A 43 3.03 4.57 -15.56
C ARG A 43 3.72 3.53 -14.66
N GLY A 44 4.32 4.04 -13.59
CA GLY A 44 5.22 3.32 -12.70
C GLY A 44 4.55 2.30 -11.78
N VAL A 45 5.39 1.66 -10.97
CA VAL A 45 5.00 0.61 -10.02
C VAL A 45 5.55 0.99 -8.65
N GLY A 46 4.67 1.09 -7.66
CA GLY A 46 5.05 1.44 -6.29
C GLY A 46 4.57 0.39 -5.29
N GLU A 47 5.43 -0.01 -4.37
CA GLU A 47 5.08 -0.96 -3.31
C GLU A 47 4.05 -0.38 -2.34
N LEU A 48 3.21 -1.27 -1.80
CA LEU A 48 2.16 -0.90 -0.85
C LEU A 48 2.56 -1.17 0.59
N GLU A 49 2.20 -0.22 1.46
CA GLU A 49 2.14 -0.38 2.91
C GLU A 49 0.69 -0.43 3.40
N ALA A 50 0.47 -1.03 4.57
CA ALA A 50 -0.87 -1.14 5.16
C ALA A 50 -0.93 -0.57 6.58
N PHE A 51 -2.06 0.08 6.88
CA PHE A 51 -2.46 0.45 8.24
C PHE A 51 -3.77 -0.26 8.58
N VAL A 52 -3.74 -1.15 9.56
CA VAL A 52 -4.85 -2.04 9.89
C VAL A 52 -5.35 -1.75 11.30
N CYS A 53 -6.65 -1.50 11.44
CA CYS A 53 -7.28 -1.38 12.75
C CYS A 53 -7.40 -2.74 13.43
N ALA A 54 -6.82 -2.88 14.63
CA ALA A 54 -6.90 -4.09 15.44
C ALA A 54 -8.33 -4.40 15.95
N GLY A 55 -9.22 -3.40 15.98
CA GLY A 55 -10.59 -3.56 16.48
C GLY A 55 -11.57 -4.04 15.42
N CYS A 56 -11.65 -3.34 14.28
CA CYS A 56 -12.66 -3.62 13.24
C CYS A 56 -12.09 -4.12 11.90
N GLY A 57 -10.77 -4.30 11.78
CA GLY A 57 -10.12 -4.76 10.56
C GLY A 57 -10.10 -3.75 9.41
N TYR A 58 -10.56 -2.50 9.63
CA TYR A 58 -10.45 -1.45 8.61
C TYR A 58 -9.00 -1.26 8.19
N THR A 59 -8.76 -1.28 6.89
CA THR A 59 -7.44 -1.29 6.30
C THR A 59 -7.30 -0.14 5.31
N GLU A 60 -6.27 0.66 5.48
CA GLU A 60 -5.84 1.70 4.54
C GLU A 60 -4.56 1.24 3.87
N LEU A 61 -4.49 1.38 2.55
CA LEU A 61 -3.31 1.07 1.74
C LEU A 61 -2.72 2.36 1.18
N TYR A 62 -1.41 2.51 1.26
CA TYR A 62 -0.69 3.63 0.67
C TYR A 62 0.47 3.11 -0.16
N VAL A 63 0.85 3.86 -1.18
CA VAL A 63 2.15 3.65 -1.84
C VAL A 63 3.23 4.22 -0.92
N SER A 64 4.28 3.45 -0.68
CA SER A 64 5.39 3.82 0.21
C SER A 64 6.24 4.96 -0.36
N ASP A 65 6.37 5.04 -1.69
CA ASP A 65 7.05 6.10 -2.42
C ASP A 65 6.23 6.57 -3.64
N ILE A 66 5.80 7.83 -3.60
CA ILE A 66 5.00 8.42 -4.69
C ILE A 66 5.82 8.63 -5.97
N GLU A 67 7.13 8.81 -5.87
CA GLU A 67 8.00 8.98 -7.04
C GLU A 67 8.08 7.68 -7.86
N ALA A 68 7.99 6.52 -7.21
CA ALA A 68 7.92 5.22 -7.89
C ALA A 68 6.72 5.10 -8.86
N LEU A 69 5.64 5.88 -8.65
CA LEU A 69 4.51 5.95 -9.59
C LEU A 69 4.74 6.94 -10.74
N ARG A 70 5.67 7.87 -10.57
CA ARG A 70 6.00 8.95 -11.52
C ARG A 70 7.15 8.57 -12.45
N HIS A 71 8.08 7.73 -11.98
CA HIS A 71 9.19 7.24 -12.78
C HIS A 71 8.70 6.23 -13.82
N GLU A 72 9.06 6.49 -15.08
CA GLU A 72 8.94 5.51 -16.15
C GLU A 72 9.86 4.33 -15.82
N VAL A 73 9.32 3.11 -15.75
CA VAL A 73 10.15 1.91 -15.75
C VAL A 73 10.79 1.85 -17.14
N GLU A 74 12.03 2.32 -17.26
CA GLU A 74 12.87 2.00 -18.42
C GLU A 74 13.06 0.48 -18.43
N SER A 75 12.35 -0.15 -19.37
CA SER A 75 12.39 -1.58 -19.66
C SER A 75 13.54 -1.89 -20.61
#